data_AF-A0A942ZFL1-F1
#
_entry.id   AF-A0A942ZFL1-F1
#
_cell.length_a   1.000
_cell.length_b   1.000
_cell.length_c   1.000
_cell.angle_alpha   90.00
_cell.angle_beta   90.00
_cell.angle_gamma   90.00
#
_symmetry.space_group_name_H-M   'P 1'
#
loop_
_entity.id
_entity.type
_entity.pdbx_description
1 polymer ?
#
loop_
_entity_poly.entity_id
_entity_poly.type
_entity_poly.pdbx_seq_one_letter_code
_entity_poly.pdbx_strand_id
1 'polypeptide(L)'
;MKKNCKSAFIIGLILMTCSCQNNVKPTIVPAVEVKQPVKHSLEVIGAVENVYVLPMKVPFPARIDTGAETSSIDVGKFKTFERDGEKWVSFDLDHNGTGEKLHFEKKIKRRTSIRRINGDEHRVVVNMDIKMGKDIINADFTLADREKFTYQVLIGRNILSGRFIVDPSIENTLP
;
A
#
# COMPACT_ATOMS: atom_id res chain seq x y z
N MET A 1 63.37 21.63 -51.64
CA MET A 1 63.26 21.47 -53.11
C MET A 1 61.81 21.66 -53.52
N LYS A 2 61.57 22.54 -54.50
CA LYS A 2 60.31 22.87 -55.18
C LYS A 2 59.36 21.68 -55.44
N LYS A 3 58.06 21.78 -55.12
CA LYS A 3 56.94 22.11 -56.06
C LYS A 3 55.55 21.71 -55.52
N ASN A 4 54.63 22.65 -55.73
CA ASN A 4 53.18 22.56 -55.57
C ASN A 4 52.54 21.40 -56.34
N CYS A 5 51.42 20.89 -55.83
CA CYS A 5 50.34 20.37 -56.67
C CYS A 5 48.98 20.84 -56.13
N LYS A 6 48.07 21.09 -57.07
CA LYS A 6 47.00 22.08 -57.01
C LYS A 6 45.72 21.57 -56.33
N SER A 7 44.95 22.55 -55.85
CA SER A 7 43.58 22.43 -55.34
C SER A 7 42.61 21.86 -56.38
N ALA A 8 41.68 21.01 -55.94
CA ALA A 8 40.44 20.70 -56.63
C ALA A 8 39.31 20.51 -55.59
N PHE A 9 38.26 21.31 -55.76
CA PHE A 9 36.95 21.26 -55.10
C PHE A 9 36.29 19.87 -55.22
N ILE A 10 35.49 19.46 -54.22
CA ILE A 10 34.11 18.92 -54.33
C ILE A 10 33.64 18.30 -52.99
N ILE A 11 32.61 18.93 -52.41
CA ILE A 11 31.36 18.36 -51.82
C ILE A 11 31.47 17.15 -50.86
N GLY A 12 30.95 17.30 -49.64
CA GLY A 12 30.46 16.14 -48.87
C GLY A 12 30.39 16.29 -47.35
N LEU A 13 29.31 16.90 -46.85
CA LEU A 13 28.87 16.87 -45.45
C LEU A 13 28.52 15.44 -45.00
N ILE A 14 29.23 14.85 -44.05
CA ILE A 14 28.68 13.76 -43.20
C ILE A 14 29.23 13.90 -41.76
N LEU A 15 28.41 14.49 -40.88
CA LEU A 15 28.54 14.35 -39.43
C LEU A 15 28.29 12.89 -39.06
N MET A 16 29.35 12.19 -38.67
CA MET A 16 29.26 10.81 -38.17
C MET A 16 28.74 10.85 -36.73
N THR A 17 27.42 10.87 -36.57
CA THR A 17 26.76 10.66 -35.28
C THR A 17 26.91 9.19 -34.89
N CYS A 18 27.72 8.92 -33.87
CA CYS A 18 27.87 7.59 -33.31
C CYS A 18 26.61 7.26 -32.50
N SER A 19 25.61 6.67 -33.15
CA SER A 19 24.43 6.12 -32.48
C SER A 19 24.79 4.75 -31.91
N CYS A 20 25.04 4.67 -30.60
CA CYS A 20 25.12 3.38 -29.91
C CYS A 20 23.70 2.78 -29.82
N GLN A 21 23.30 2.05 -30.85
CA GLN A 21 22.13 1.18 -30.79
C GLN A 21 22.49 -0.05 -29.93
N ASN A 22 22.10 -0.02 -28.66
CA ASN A 22 22.15 -1.19 -27.78
C ASN A 22 21.15 -2.23 -28.29
N ASN A 23 21.61 -3.13 -29.15
CA ASN A 23 20.86 -4.30 -29.59
C ASN A 23 20.83 -5.33 -28.45
N VAL A 24 19.85 -5.23 -27.55
CA VAL A 24 19.54 -6.30 -26.61
C VAL A 24 18.93 -7.45 -27.39
N LYS A 25 19.73 -8.51 -27.64
CA LYS A 25 19.21 -9.74 -28.23
C LYS A 25 18.33 -10.44 -27.19
N PRO A 26 17.05 -10.74 -27.49
CA PRO A 26 16.22 -11.53 -26.60
C PRO A 26 16.86 -12.92 -26.46
N THR A 27 17.30 -13.24 -25.23
CA THR A 27 17.80 -14.57 -24.88
C THR A 27 16.63 -15.36 -24.30
N ILE A 28 16.46 -16.59 -24.77
CA ILE A 28 15.47 -17.51 -24.21
C ILE A 28 15.94 -17.85 -22.79
N VAL A 29 15.21 -17.36 -21.79
CA VAL A 29 15.41 -17.78 -20.40
C VAL A 29 15.00 -19.25 -20.30
N PRO A 30 15.86 -20.15 -19.80
CA PRO A 30 15.49 -21.55 -19.64
C PRO A 30 14.23 -21.67 -18.79
N ALA A 31 13.37 -22.63 -19.12
CA ALA A 31 12.16 -22.88 -18.36
C ALA A 31 12.54 -23.19 -16.90
N VAL A 32 12.22 -22.25 -16.01
CA VAL A 32 12.33 -22.47 -14.56
C VAL A 32 11.29 -23.51 -14.21
N GLU A 33 11.70 -24.55 -13.49
CA GLU A 33 10.80 -25.55 -12.93
C GLU A 33 9.74 -24.82 -12.09
N VAL A 34 8.51 -24.73 -12.62
CA VAL A 34 7.41 -24.05 -11.97
C VAL A 34 6.98 -24.93 -10.81
N LYS A 35 7.44 -24.60 -9.59
CA LYS A 35 6.87 -25.20 -8.38
C LYS A 35 5.36 -25.04 -8.45
N GLN A 36 4.64 -26.14 -8.35
CA GLN A 36 3.17 -26.09 -8.34
C GLN A 36 2.72 -25.17 -7.21
N PRO A 37 1.77 -24.27 -7.46
CA PRO A 37 1.27 -23.38 -6.43
C PRO A 37 0.72 -24.24 -5.28
N VAL A 38 1.08 -23.87 -4.06
CA VAL A 38 0.52 -24.50 -2.86
C VAL A 38 -1.00 -24.35 -2.92
N LYS A 39 -1.74 -25.45 -2.82
CA LYS A 39 -3.20 -25.40 -2.81
C LYS A 39 -3.65 -24.77 -1.50
N HIS A 40 -4.05 -23.51 -1.57
CA HIS A 40 -4.61 -22.77 -0.44
C HIS A 40 -6.13 -22.98 -0.41
N SER A 41 -6.68 -23.45 0.72
CA SER A 41 -8.12 -23.50 0.98
C SER A 41 -8.61 -22.21 1.65
N LEU A 42 -8.11 -21.07 1.17
CA LEU A 42 -8.42 -19.75 1.73
C LEU A 42 -9.58 -19.13 0.95
N GLU A 43 -10.34 -18.28 1.63
CA GLU A 43 -11.44 -17.52 1.04
C GLU A 43 -10.88 -16.49 0.05
N VAL A 44 -11.50 -16.38 -1.13
CA VAL A 44 -11.12 -15.40 -2.15
C VAL A 44 -11.91 -14.13 -1.89
N ILE A 45 -11.20 -13.01 -1.76
CA ILE A 45 -11.77 -11.68 -1.54
C ILE A 45 -11.42 -10.73 -2.68
N GLY A 46 -12.19 -9.65 -2.79
CA GLY A 46 -12.00 -8.62 -3.79
C GLY A 46 -10.94 -7.57 -3.46
N ALA A 47 -10.88 -6.57 -4.32
CA ALA A 47 -10.00 -5.40 -4.19
C ALA A 47 -10.50 -4.42 -3.11
N VAL A 48 -11.78 -4.50 -2.76
CA VAL A 48 -12.45 -3.72 -1.70
C VAL A 48 -13.38 -4.67 -0.95
N GLU A 49 -13.40 -4.58 0.37
CA GLU A 49 -14.30 -5.35 1.22
C GLU A 49 -14.87 -4.49 2.35
N ASN A 50 -16.05 -4.86 2.83
CA ASN A 50 -16.67 -4.20 3.97
C ASN A 50 -16.05 -4.70 5.28
N VAL A 51 -15.63 -3.77 6.14
CA VAL A 51 -15.09 -4.08 7.47
C VAL A 51 -15.76 -3.23 8.54
N TYR A 52 -16.13 -3.85 9.65
CA TYR A 52 -16.62 -3.13 10.82
C TYR A 52 -15.44 -2.85 11.75
N VAL A 53 -15.24 -1.60 12.13
CA VAL A 53 -14.32 -1.25 13.22
C VAL A 53 -15.12 -1.31 14.51
N LEU A 54 -14.93 -2.37 15.30
CA LEU A 54 -15.79 -2.62 16.44
C LEU A 54 -15.56 -1.58 17.56
N PRO A 55 -16.61 -1.14 18.27
CA PRO A 55 -18.01 -1.61 18.20
C PRO A 55 -18.93 -0.81 17.25
N MET A 56 -18.40 -0.08 16.26
CA MET A 56 -19.23 0.65 15.29
C MET A 56 -20.11 -0.32 14.49
N LYS A 57 -21.31 0.14 14.13
CA LYS A 57 -22.37 -0.67 13.51
C LYS A 57 -22.45 -0.52 12.00
N VAL A 58 -21.81 0.50 11.44
CA VAL A 58 -21.72 0.72 9.99
C VAL A 58 -20.37 0.19 9.48
N PRO A 59 -20.35 -0.60 8.39
CA PRO A 59 -19.10 -1.05 7.80
C PRO A 59 -18.42 0.08 7.01
N PHE A 60 -17.10 0.10 7.07
CA PHE A 60 -16.26 0.92 6.20
C PHE A 60 -15.91 0.11 4.95
N PRO A 61 -16.06 0.68 3.73
CA PRO A 61 -15.42 0.10 2.57
C PRO A 61 -13.91 0.22 2.76
N ALA A 62 -13.23 -0.92 2.76
CA ALA A 62 -11.80 -0.99 3.01
C ALA A 62 -11.05 -1.44 1.77
N ARG A 63 -9.98 -0.72 1.45
CA ARG A 63 -9.09 -1.11 0.36
C ARG A 63 -8.24 -2.30 0.78
N ILE A 64 -8.25 -3.37 -0.02
CA ILE A 64 -7.35 -4.50 0.16
C ILE A 64 -6.02 -4.17 -0.52
N ASP A 65 -4.94 -4.17 0.27
CA ASP A 65 -3.61 -3.75 -0.19
C ASP A 65 -2.54 -4.78 0.24
N THR A 66 -2.19 -5.66 -0.69
CA THR A 66 -1.13 -6.67 -0.48
C THR A 66 0.27 -6.05 -0.40
N GLY A 67 0.45 -4.80 -0.83
CA GLY A 67 1.70 -4.05 -0.73
C GLY A 67 1.96 -3.50 0.68
N ALA A 68 0.91 -3.25 1.46
CA ALA A 68 1.03 -2.74 2.82
C ALA A 68 1.34 -3.86 3.84
N GLU A 69 2.35 -3.66 4.69
CA GLU A 69 2.65 -4.59 5.77
C GLU A 69 1.61 -4.50 6.90
N THR A 70 1.33 -3.28 7.36
CA THR A 70 0.39 -3.00 8.45
C THR A 70 -0.81 -2.23 7.90
N SER A 71 -2.00 -2.64 8.34
CA SER A 71 -3.26 -1.96 8.04
C SER A 71 -3.30 -0.52 8.58
N SER A 72 -4.16 0.33 8.02
CA SER A 72 -4.28 1.74 8.47
C SER A 72 -5.73 2.19 8.55
N ILE A 73 -6.02 3.07 9.53
CA ILE A 73 -7.30 3.75 9.67
C ILE A 73 -7.06 5.26 9.62
N ASP A 74 -7.87 5.95 8.82
CA ASP A 74 -7.96 7.39 8.81
C ASP A 74 -8.77 7.88 10.01
N VAL A 75 -8.14 8.68 10.87
CA VAL A 75 -8.75 9.20 12.11
C VAL A 75 -8.72 10.72 12.18
N GLY A 76 -8.32 11.39 11.10
CA GLY A 76 -8.14 12.85 11.06
C GLY A 76 -7.16 13.33 12.13
N LYS A 77 -7.69 13.72 13.30
CA LYS A 77 -6.90 14.20 14.44
C LYS A 77 -6.94 13.24 15.63
N PHE A 78 -5.79 13.07 16.26
CA PHE A 78 -5.67 12.33 17.51
C PHE A 78 -4.81 13.10 18.53
N LYS A 79 -4.98 12.80 19.81
CA LYS A 79 -4.19 13.34 20.91
C LYS A 79 -3.52 12.21 21.69
N THR A 80 -2.23 12.34 21.97
CA THR A 80 -1.53 11.39 22.82
C THR A 80 -1.50 11.87 24.27
N PHE A 81 -1.65 10.96 25.23
CA PHE A 81 -1.60 11.25 26.66
C PHE A 81 -0.95 10.11 27.42
N GLU A 82 -0.68 10.32 28.71
CA GLU A 82 -0.16 9.30 29.61
C GLU A 82 -1.25 8.87 30.61
N ARG A 83 -1.39 7.57 30.84
CA ARG A 83 -2.27 6.98 31.84
C ARG A 83 -1.54 5.80 32.46
N ASP A 84 -1.40 5.83 33.79
CA ASP A 84 -0.75 4.80 34.59
C ASP A 84 0.69 4.47 34.13
N GLY A 85 1.44 5.49 33.71
CA GLY A 85 2.82 5.34 33.21
C GLY A 85 2.92 4.82 31.77
N GLU A 86 1.80 4.60 31.09
CA GLU A 86 1.75 4.11 29.71
C GLU A 86 1.32 5.20 28.73
N LYS A 87 1.78 5.12 27.47
CA LYS A 87 1.39 6.05 26.41
C LYS A 87 0.10 5.60 25.74
N TRP A 88 -0.86 6.50 25.68
CA TRP A 88 -2.17 6.30 25.06
C TRP A 88 -2.42 7.32 23.96
N VAL A 89 -3.39 7.00 23.10
CA VAL A 89 -3.92 7.90 22.10
C VAL A 89 -5.44 7.93 22.17
N SER A 90 -6.00 9.13 22.08
CA SER A 90 -7.43 9.44 22.06
C SER A 90 -7.78 10.03 20.70
N PHE A 91 -8.80 9.49 20.03
CA PHE A 91 -9.23 9.92 18.70
C PHE A 91 -10.70 9.61 18.47
N ASP A 92 -11.31 10.34 17.54
CA ASP A 92 -12.63 10.00 17.03
C ASP A 92 -12.50 9.27 15.70
N LEU A 93 -13.33 8.27 15.48
CA LEU A 93 -13.52 7.66 14.18
C LEU A 93 -14.93 7.98 13.69
N ASP A 94 -14.98 8.75 12.61
CA ASP A 94 -16.21 9.19 11.96
C ASP A 94 -16.43 8.34 10.70
N HIS A 95 -17.63 7.81 10.50
CA HIS A 95 -18.01 7.13 9.27
C HIS A 95 -18.53 8.13 8.24
N ASN A 96 -17.75 8.33 7.18
CA ASN A 96 -18.09 9.27 6.12
C ASN A 96 -19.37 8.82 5.39
N GLY A 97 -20.43 9.62 5.55
CA GLY A 97 -21.70 9.42 4.83
C GLY A 97 -22.85 8.88 5.68
N THR A 98 -22.59 8.28 6.84
CA THR A 98 -23.66 7.85 7.76
C THR A 98 -23.78 8.72 9.00
N GLY A 99 -22.71 9.43 9.38
CA GLY A 99 -22.66 10.24 10.59
C GLY A 99 -22.47 9.43 11.87
N GLU A 100 -22.28 8.10 11.79
CA GLU A 100 -21.84 7.33 12.95
C GLU A 100 -20.44 7.81 13.36
N LYS A 101 -20.28 8.11 14.65
CA LYS A 101 -19.04 8.61 15.25
C LYS A 101 -18.80 7.87 16.55
N LEU A 102 -17.57 7.42 16.76
CA LEU A 102 -17.19 6.78 18.00
C LEU A 102 -15.83 7.27 18.50
N HIS A 103 -15.77 7.52 19.81
CA HIS A 103 -14.54 7.90 20.50
C HIS A 103 -13.75 6.66 20.92
N PHE A 104 -12.45 6.68 20.66
CA PHE A 104 -11.53 5.61 21.03
C PHE A 104 -10.38 6.14 21.89
N GLU A 105 -10.05 5.38 22.93
CA GLU A 105 -8.79 5.51 23.66
C GLU A 105 -8.05 4.17 23.59
N LYS A 106 -6.83 4.18 23.06
CA LYS A 106 -6.03 2.98 22.87
C LYS A 106 -4.60 3.19 23.35
N LYS A 107 -4.03 2.17 23.95
CA LYS A 107 -2.60 2.12 24.26
C LYS A 107 -1.78 2.15 22.97
N ILE A 108 -0.75 2.97 22.93
CA ILE A 108 0.21 3.02 21.83
C ILE A 108 1.14 1.81 21.92
N LYS A 109 1.12 0.93 20.92
CA LYS A 109 2.00 -0.24 20.89
C LYS A 109 3.40 0.11 20.39
N ARG A 110 3.49 0.92 19.34
CA ARG A 110 4.75 1.43 18.78
C ARG A 110 4.52 2.68 17.94
N ARG A 111 5.60 3.35 17.57
CA ARG A 111 5.61 4.36 16.49
C ARG A 111 6.36 3.77 15.31
N THR A 112 5.83 3.96 14.10
CA THR A 112 6.47 3.51 12.87
C THR A 112 6.73 4.71 11.97
N SER A 113 7.88 4.75 11.30
CA SER A 113 8.11 5.69 10.20
C SER A 113 7.56 5.06 8.91
N ILE A 114 6.71 5.79 8.20
CA ILE A 114 6.25 5.45 6.87
C ILE A 114 7.00 6.35 5.90
N ARG A 115 7.86 5.73 5.09
CA ARG A 115 8.61 6.43 4.05
C ARG A 115 7.66 6.87 2.93
N ARG A 116 7.43 8.17 2.77
CA ARG A 116 6.74 8.73 1.62
C ARG A 116 7.74 9.39 0.67
N ILE A 117 7.35 9.57 -0.59
CA ILE A 117 8.15 10.27 -1.60
C ILE A 117 8.54 11.69 -1.13
N ASN A 118 7.67 12.32 -0.32
CA ASN A 118 7.84 13.68 0.19
C ASN A 118 8.33 13.74 1.65
N GLY A 119 8.90 12.65 2.19
CA GLY A 119 9.45 12.59 3.54
C GLY A 119 8.84 11.50 4.41
N ASP A 120 9.45 11.31 5.58
CA ASP A 120 9.06 10.29 6.54
C ASP A 120 7.90 10.78 7.41
N GLU A 121 6.84 9.98 7.49
CA GLU A 121 5.68 10.25 8.35
C GLU A 121 5.69 9.28 9.53
N HIS A 122 5.71 9.82 10.75
CA HIS A 122 5.64 8.99 11.96
C HIS A 122 4.19 8.71 12.31
N ARG A 123 3.81 7.43 12.30
CA ARG A 123 2.46 6.97 12.66
C ARG A 123 2.45 6.24 13.99
N VAL A 124 1.39 6.48 14.76
CA VAL A 124 1.08 5.73 15.97
C VAL A 124 0.46 4.40 15.57
N VAL A 125 0.90 3.31 16.18
CA VAL A 125 0.29 1.99 16.00
C VAL A 125 -0.53 1.64 17.24
N VAL A 126 -1.81 1.33 17.02
CA VAL A 126 -2.74 0.83 18.04
C VAL A 126 -3.26 -0.53 17.61
N ASN A 127 -3.91 -1.22 18.54
CA ASN A 127 -4.57 -2.48 18.26
C ASN A 127 -6.08 -2.28 18.27
N MET A 128 -6.74 -2.79 17.22
CA MET A 128 -8.16 -2.64 16.98
C MET A 128 -8.79 -4.00 16.69
N ASP A 129 -10.04 -4.15 17.12
CA ASP A 129 -10.87 -5.28 16.73
C ASP A 129 -11.68 -4.88 15.50
N ILE A 130 -11.55 -5.66 14.43
CA ILE A 130 -12.39 -5.51 13.25
C ILE A 130 -13.21 -6.77 13.03
N LYS A 131 -14.36 -6.61 12.39
CA LYS A 131 -15.10 -7.74 11.80
C LYS A 131 -15.00 -7.64 10.28
N MET A 132 -14.56 -8.72 9.64
CA MET A 132 -14.43 -8.83 8.20
C MET A 132 -15.05 -10.18 7.77
N GLY A 133 -16.15 -10.13 7.03
CA GLY A 133 -17.02 -11.29 6.81
C GLY A 133 -17.46 -11.91 8.13
N LYS A 134 -17.14 -13.19 8.34
CA LYS A 134 -17.48 -13.94 9.57
C LYS A 134 -16.46 -13.80 10.70
N ASP A 135 -15.26 -13.31 10.41
CA ASP A 135 -14.14 -13.32 11.36
C ASP A 135 -14.07 -12.02 12.15
N ILE A 136 -13.82 -12.14 13.45
CA ILE A 136 -13.40 -11.03 14.30
C ILE A 136 -11.89 -11.12 14.46
N ILE A 137 -11.19 -10.08 14.03
CA ILE A 137 -9.73 -10.05 13.94
C ILE A 137 -9.22 -8.91 14.80
N ASN A 138 -8.40 -9.26 15.79
CA ASN A 138 -7.61 -8.32 16.57
C ASN A 138 -6.28 -8.05 15.84
N ALA A 139 -6.06 -6.83 15.37
CA ALA A 139 -4.89 -6.50 14.54
C ALA A 139 -4.31 -5.12 14.83
N ASP A 140 -3.04 -4.95 14.46
CA ASP A 140 -2.36 -3.66 14.53
C ASP A 140 -2.80 -2.75 13.37
N PHE A 141 -3.10 -1.50 13.70
CA PHE A 141 -3.43 -0.44 12.75
C PHE A 141 -2.56 0.78 13.00
N THR A 142 -2.06 1.36 11.91
CA THR A 142 -1.50 2.71 11.94
C THR A 142 -2.62 3.74 11.92
N LEU A 143 -2.56 4.72 12.81
CA LEU A 143 -3.37 5.93 12.73
C LEU A 143 -2.73 6.87 11.70
N ALA A 144 -3.48 7.23 10.67
CA ALA A 144 -3.00 8.05 9.57
C ALA A 144 -3.92 9.25 9.35
N ASP A 145 -3.37 10.33 8.80
CA ASP A 145 -4.14 11.38 8.15
C ASP A 145 -4.23 11.01 6.66
N ARG A 146 -5.43 10.58 6.25
CA ARG A 146 -5.72 10.16 4.87
C ARG A 146 -6.90 10.93 4.28
N GLU A 147 -7.12 12.17 4.71
CA GLU A 147 -8.25 13.00 4.23
C GLU A 147 -8.36 13.11 2.69
N LYS A 148 -7.25 12.89 1.98
CA LYS A 148 -7.18 12.93 0.50
C LYS A 148 -7.46 11.60 -0.20
N PHE A 149 -7.69 10.50 0.54
CA PHE A 149 -7.89 9.17 0.00
C PHE A 149 -9.37 8.77 0.03
N THR A 150 -9.77 7.92 -0.92
CA THR A 150 -11.15 7.44 -1.05
C THR A 150 -11.58 6.52 0.10
N TYR A 151 -10.67 5.71 0.63
CA TYR A 151 -10.98 4.69 1.64
C TYR A 151 -10.37 5.07 2.99
N GLN A 152 -11.21 5.17 4.02
CA GLN A 152 -10.78 5.44 5.40
C GLN A 152 -10.03 4.24 6.00
N VAL A 153 -10.32 3.02 5.54
CA VAL A 153 -9.67 1.80 6.02
C VAL A 153 -8.88 1.15 4.89
N LEU A 154 -7.67 0.71 5.22
CA LEU A 154 -6.81 -0.09 4.35
C LEU A 154 -6.37 -1.35 5.08
N ILE A 155 -6.61 -2.50 4.47
CA ILE A 155 -6.30 -3.83 5.00
C ILE A 155 -5.01 -4.33 4.37
N GLY A 156 -3.98 -4.47 5.21
CA GLY A 156 -2.64 -4.92 4.82
C GLY A 156 -2.37 -6.39 5.15
N ARG A 157 -1.15 -6.83 4.87
CA ARG A 157 -0.70 -8.23 5.03
C ARG A 157 -0.82 -8.76 6.45
N ASN A 158 -0.78 -7.92 7.49
CA ASN A 158 -0.99 -8.36 8.87
C ASN A 158 -2.38 -8.98 9.11
N ILE A 159 -3.37 -8.61 8.30
CA ILE A 159 -4.72 -9.20 8.29
C ILE A 159 -4.86 -10.22 7.17
N LEU A 160 -4.33 -9.95 5.97
CA LEU A 160 -4.52 -10.82 4.81
C LEU A 160 -3.78 -12.17 4.88
N SER A 161 -2.55 -12.15 5.39
CA SER A 161 -1.64 -13.31 5.29
C SER A 161 -2.21 -14.52 6.02
N GLY A 162 -2.32 -15.64 5.30
CA GLY A 162 -2.84 -16.89 5.84
C GLY A 162 -4.35 -16.93 6.05
N ARG A 163 -5.09 -15.87 5.66
CA ARG A 163 -6.56 -15.80 5.77
C ARG A 163 -7.26 -15.73 4.42
N PHE A 164 -6.70 -14.98 3.47
CA PHE A 164 -7.39 -14.67 2.22
C PHE A 164 -6.49 -14.77 0.98
N ILE A 165 -7.12 -15.02 -0.18
CA ILE A 165 -6.56 -14.81 -1.51
C ILE A 165 -7.23 -13.55 -2.09
N VAL A 166 -6.47 -12.68 -2.74
CA VAL A 166 -7.00 -11.42 -3.29
C VAL A 166 -7.16 -11.54 -4.80
N ASP A 167 -8.39 -11.40 -5.29
CA ASP A 167 -8.70 -11.19 -6.70
C ASP A 167 -9.03 -9.70 -6.92
N PRO A 168 -8.15 -8.93 -7.59
CA PRO A 168 -8.36 -7.50 -7.77
C PRO A 168 -9.46 -7.15 -8.79
N SER A 169 -10.05 -8.14 -9.46
CA SER A 169 -11.10 -7.94 -10.48
C SER A 169 -12.53 -7.91 -9.91
N ILE A 170 -12.69 -8.25 -8.63
CA ILE A 170 -13.98 -8.29 -7.93
C ILE A 170 -13.92 -7.43 -6.66
N GLU A 171 -15.07 -7.13 -6.08
CA GLU A 171 -15.22 -6.34 -4.85
C GLU A 171 -16.44 -6.82 -4.05
N ASN A 172 -16.44 -6.58 -2.73
CA ASN A 172 -17.55 -6.85 -1.81
C ASN A 172 -18.04 -8.31 -1.88
N THR A 173 -17.10 -9.24 -1.77
CA THR A 173 -17.37 -10.68 -1.87
C THR A 173 -17.78 -11.28 -0.53
N LEU A 174 -17.38 -10.64 0.57
CA LEU A 174 -17.70 -11.10 1.92
C LEU A 174 -19.14 -10.70 2.30
N PRO A 175 -19.84 -11.54 3.09
CA PRO A 175 -21.21 -11.29 3.53
C PRO A 175 -21.31 -10.20 4.61
#